data_AF-A0A9D7R914-F1
#
_entry.id   AF-A0A9D7R914-F1
#
_cell.length_a   1.000
_cell.length_b   1.000
_cell.length_c   1.000
_cell.angle_alpha   90.00
_cell.angle_beta   90.00
_cell.angle_gamma   90.00
#
_symmetry.space_group_name_H-M   'P 1'
#
loop_
_entity.id
_entity.type
_entity.pdbx_description
1 polymer ?
#
loop_
_entity_poly.entity_id
_entity_poly.type
_entity_poly.pdbx_seq_one_letter_code
_entity_poly.pdbx_strand_id
1 'polypeptide(L)'
;MLRRSLFRLLLALASASATLAAVELSLRALRGAPERAEFRFERFGGSRLAVEDEGRYLHHPRRFFTLAAPFRDAFRPGRYALGAWAFRGRPLEPAPPGLLRVGLFGDSCVYGAAVDTADMLGQQLAEALEERGLPPTQVLVASFGVPGYSTVQIRALLEEVLAAQRLDAVVIYAAAWNDQSPAMGTNDVALRTRTLLPPHPLEGSATFAFLRELSAHAPQLTQKEILSGWRAAKPPYGTRVPAPDVERELRAMIAVARGAGAELLCIAPAHPPKTRLDHPRVLEDAETVRRVAHAEQAALLDAAELFRTARTSEESLFCDFVHPSPLGTRLLGKAIGEALAPALLALRRSRPAVPELDYELARLVPETCSRVGGERLELELRGGPPLSAAPLLLVGGAPLFDVELASDGRRLRATLPEQRAGTYDLLLQSAAGCTRFRAALSISAERLELEPGPLWKLRFHARAGDLAIVRVATQRLLFPEWTERGAQWLDPRTVLPDLLPIQAGPNGIGELEFPPPAEAAEPQHFLQAEIVARAPDGSILSSRWSTVLEVRRPTPR
;
A
#
# COMPACT_ATOMS: atom_id res chain seq x y z
N MET A 1 70.28 21.96 5.08
CA MET A 1 69.01 22.33 5.76
C MET A 1 67.85 21.42 5.37
N LEU A 2 67.65 21.12 4.07
CA LEU A 2 66.55 20.28 3.56
C LEU A 2 66.35 18.93 4.29
N ARG A 3 67.44 18.19 4.56
CA ARG A 3 67.38 16.88 5.27
C ARG A 3 66.84 16.98 6.70
N ARG A 4 67.18 18.05 7.45
CA ARG A 4 66.70 18.26 8.82
C ARG A 4 65.22 18.64 8.84
N SER A 5 64.78 19.47 7.89
CA SER A 5 63.36 19.82 7.74
C SER A 5 62.52 18.63 7.33
N LEU A 6 63.00 17.81 6.38
CA LEU A 6 62.34 16.57 5.97
C LEU A 6 62.22 15.58 7.13
N PHE A 7 63.30 15.38 7.91
CA PHE A 7 63.27 14.50 9.08
C PHE A 7 62.24 14.96 10.13
N ARG A 8 62.19 16.27 10.42
CA ARG A 8 61.19 16.84 11.36
C ARG A 8 59.76 16.64 10.86
N LEU A 9 59.52 16.83 9.56
CA LEU A 9 58.20 16.60 8.95
C LEU A 9 57.80 15.13 9.05
N LEU A 10 58.70 14.21 8.72
CA LEU A 10 58.44 12.77 8.82
C LEU A 10 58.17 12.34 10.28
N LEU A 11 58.93 12.87 11.24
CA LEU A 11 58.69 12.59 12.66
C LEU A 11 57.34 13.13 13.14
N ALA A 12 56.95 14.33 12.70
CA ALA A 12 55.65 14.92 13.03
C ALA A 12 54.48 14.10 12.43
N LEU A 13 54.60 13.67 11.18
CA LEU A 13 53.61 12.81 10.53
C LEU A 13 53.50 11.46 11.24
N ALA A 14 54.64 10.82 11.56
CA ALA A 14 54.65 9.54 12.28
C ALA A 14 54.02 9.67 13.67
N SER A 15 54.33 10.74 14.41
CA SER A 15 53.71 11.02 15.71
C SER A 15 52.21 11.23 15.59
N ALA A 16 51.74 12.01 14.62
CA ALA A 16 50.31 12.26 14.40
C ALA A 16 49.57 10.97 14.03
N SER A 17 50.12 10.15 13.13
CA SER A 17 49.56 8.85 12.77
C SER A 17 49.50 7.90 13.97
N ALA A 18 50.54 7.85 14.80
CA ALA A 18 50.55 7.03 16.02
C ALA A 18 49.49 7.49 17.02
N THR A 19 49.31 8.81 17.20
CA THR A 19 48.24 9.37 18.05
C THR A 19 46.85 9.02 17.53
N LEU A 20 46.59 9.18 16.22
CA LEU A 20 45.30 8.82 15.63
C LEU A 20 45.01 7.33 15.75
N ALA A 21 46.01 6.47 15.55
CA ALA A 21 45.88 5.04 15.74
C ALA A 21 45.59 4.68 17.21
N ALA A 22 46.26 5.33 18.16
CA ALA A 22 45.99 5.15 19.59
C ALA A 22 44.56 5.57 19.95
N VAL A 23 44.09 6.74 19.48
CA VAL A 23 42.71 7.22 19.70
C VAL A 23 41.69 6.23 19.11
N GLU A 24 41.91 5.78 17.89
CA GLU A 24 41.06 4.80 17.22
C GLU A 24 40.98 3.49 18.01
N LEU A 25 42.11 2.94 18.43
CA LEU A 25 42.17 1.70 19.21
C LEU A 25 41.53 1.87 20.60
N SER A 26 41.75 3.00 21.27
CA SER A 26 41.11 3.30 22.55
C SER A 26 39.60 3.42 22.42
N LEU A 27 39.10 4.11 21.39
CA LEU A 27 37.66 4.19 21.14
C LEU A 27 37.05 2.82 20.83
N ARG A 28 37.75 1.98 20.05
CA ARG A 28 37.30 0.59 19.81
C ARG A 28 37.29 -0.26 21.07
N ALA A 29 38.31 -0.13 21.93
CA ALA A 29 38.38 -0.86 23.17
C ALA A 29 37.26 -0.44 24.15
N LEU A 30 36.93 0.86 24.18
CA LEU A 30 35.92 1.41 25.09
C LEU A 30 34.48 1.24 24.58
N ARG A 31 34.26 1.32 23.27
CA ARG A 31 32.92 1.40 22.66
C ARG A 31 32.60 0.26 21.69
N GLY A 32 33.55 -0.64 21.45
CA GLY A 32 33.45 -1.67 20.42
C GLY A 32 33.80 -1.14 19.03
N ALA A 33 33.81 -2.05 18.04
CA ALA A 33 33.85 -1.62 16.65
C ALA A 33 32.62 -0.75 16.38
N PRO A 34 32.76 0.38 15.66
CA PRO A 34 31.59 1.16 15.29
C PRO A 34 30.65 0.25 14.50
N GLU A 35 29.49 -0.02 15.07
CA GLU A 35 28.40 -0.60 14.29
C GLU A 35 28.17 0.38 13.14
N ARG A 36 28.13 -0.15 11.92
CA ARG A 36 27.68 0.65 10.78
C ARG A 36 26.34 1.19 11.20
N ALA A 37 26.27 2.53 11.34
CA ALA A 37 25.09 3.19 11.88
C ALA A 37 23.86 2.56 11.23
N GLU A 38 23.15 1.74 12.02
CA GLU A 38 21.94 1.10 11.52
C GLU A 38 21.04 2.25 11.11
N PHE A 39 20.58 2.19 9.87
CA PHE A 39 19.61 3.15 9.40
C PHE A 39 18.39 3.06 10.31
N ARG A 40 18.21 4.08 11.16
CA ARG A 40 16.98 4.24 11.93
C ARG A 40 16.02 5.02 11.06
N PHE A 41 14.96 4.34 10.66
CA PHE A 41 13.89 4.96 9.92
C PHE A 41 13.05 5.84 10.85
N GLU A 42 13.38 7.12 10.95
CA GLU A 42 12.58 8.08 11.70
C GLU A 42 11.45 8.62 10.82
N ARG A 43 10.27 7.99 10.89
CA ARG A 43 9.07 8.46 10.19
C ARG A 43 8.28 9.46 11.05
N PHE A 44 7.56 10.33 10.36
CA PHE A 44 6.48 11.16 10.90
C PHE A 44 5.37 10.27 11.51
N GLY A 45 5.20 10.23 12.85
CA GLY A 45 4.08 9.51 13.47
C GLY A 45 4.19 9.04 14.94
N GLY A 46 4.70 9.82 15.88
CA GLY A 46 4.75 9.55 17.33
C GLY A 46 3.42 9.35 18.09
N SER A 47 2.36 8.91 17.43
CA SER A 47 1.19 8.36 18.10
C SER A 47 0.59 7.24 17.24
N ARG A 48 0.65 6.01 17.74
CA ARG A 48 -0.06 4.80 17.25
C ARG A 48 0.37 4.14 15.93
N LEU A 49 1.28 4.68 15.14
CA LEU A 49 2.00 3.89 14.11
C LEU A 49 3.19 3.10 14.69
N ALA A 50 3.23 2.88 16.00
CA ALA A 50 4.11 1.88 16.63
C ALA A 50 3.84 0.44 16.14
N VAL A 51 2.74 0.22 15.40
CA VAL A 51 2.47 -1.01 14.63
C VAL A 51 3.37 -1.12 13.39
N GLU A 52 3.98 -0.02 12.91
CA GLU A 52 4.92 -0.04 11.78
C GLU A 52 6.34 -0.50 12.16
N ASP A 53 6.64 -0.63 13.46
CA ASP A 53 7.82 -1.31 13.99
C ASP A 53 7.65 -2.85 14.08
N GLU A 54 6.49 -3.41 13.69
CA GLU A 54 6.23 -4.86 13.66
C GLU A 54 6.91 -5.57 12.46
N GLY A 55 8.04 -5.05 11.99
CA GLY A 55 8.81 -5.65 10.89
C GLY A 55 8.21 -5.44 9.50
N ARG A 56 7.33 -4.46 9.31
CA ARG A 56 6.74 -4.15 7.99
C ARG A 56 7.70 -3.49 7.01
N TYR A 57 8.70 -2.77 7.50
CA TYR A 57 9.69 -2.09 6.67
C TYR A 57 11.09 -2.63 6.94
N LEU A 58 11.91 -2.69 5.90
CA LEU A 58 13.33 -3.03 5.97
C LEU A 58 14.15 -1.87 5.44
N HIS A 59 15.36 -1.68 5.95
CA HIS A 59 16.31 -0.74 5.36
C HIS A 59 16.60 -1.12 3.90
N HIS A 60 16.69 -0.11 3.02
CA HIS A 60 17.06 -0.30 1.63
C HIS A 60 18.14 0.72 1.22
N PRO A 61 19.31 0.30 0.71
CA PRO A 61 20.46 1.20 0.53
C PRO A 61 20.20 2.35 -0.45
N ARG A 62 19.38 2.12 -1.49
CA ARG A 62 19.08 3.15 -2.50
C ARG A 62 17.77 3.90 -2.27
N ARG A 63 16.89 3.33 -1.45
CA ARG A 63 15.50 3.81 -1.26
C ARG A 63 15.22 4.21 0.18
N PHE A 64 16.24 4.16 1.03
CA PHE A 64 16.21 4.33 2.50
C PHE A 64 15.47 3.19 3.21
N PHE A 65 14.29 2.82 2.72
CA PHE A 65 13.53 1.67 3.21
C PHE A 65 12.75 0.99 2.07
N THR A 66 12.26 -0.22 2.33
CA THR A 66 11.34 -0.98 1.47
C THR A 66 10.36 -1.74 2.37
N LEU A 67 9.32 -2.33 1.80
CA LEU A 67 8.43 -3.24 2.52
C LEU A 67 9.15 -4.57 2.79
N ALA A 68 8.91 -5.15 3.95
CA ALA A 68 9.35 -6.49 4.32
C ALA A 68 8.48 -7.54 3.62
N ALA A 69 9.11 -8.60 3.13
CA ALA A 69 8.44 -9.70 2.47
C ALA A 69 9.05 -11.03 2.93
N PRO A 70 8.28 -11.99 3.44
CA PRO A 70 6.85 -11.88 3.72
C PRO A 70 6.53 -10.92 4.88
N PHE A 71 5.33 -10.37 4.87
CA PHE A 71 4.79 -9.57 5.97
C PHE A 71 3.35 -9.98 6.27
N ARG A 72 3.00 -10.07 7.56
CA ARG A 72 1.66 -10.43 8.05
C ARG A 72 1.38 -9.66 9.34
N ASP A 73 0.16 -9.15 9.45
CA ASP A 73 -0.34 -8.60 10.72
C ASP A 73 -0.63 -9.78 11.66
N ALA A 74 0.00 -9.80 12.84
CA ALA A 74 -0.30 -10.66 13.99
C ALA A 74 -1.01 -12.00 13.66
N PHE A 75 -0.37 -12.87 12.86
CA PHE A 75 -0.79 -14.24 12.50
C PHE A 75 -1.63 -14.47 11.22
N ARG A 76 -2.07 -13.47 10.44
CA ARG A 76 -2.84 -13.72 9.19
C ARG A 76 -2.45 -12.84 8.01
N PRO A 77 -2.80 -13.26 6.78
CA PRO A 77 -2.69 -12.39 5.63
C PRO A 77 -3.80 -11.31 5.66
N GLY A 78 -3.65 -10.31 6.53
CA GLY A 78 -4.52 -9.14 6.60
C GLY A 78 -4.45 -8.28 5.33
N ARG A 79 -5.16 -7.14 5.32
CA ARG A 79 -5.24 -6.21 4.17
C ARG A 79 -3.88 -5.85 3.57
N TYR A 80 -2.85 -5.74 4.42
CA TYR A 80 -1.51 -5.31 4.05
C TYR A 80 -0.51 -6.46 3.93
N ALA A 81 -0.96 -7.71 3.98
CA ALA A 81 -0.08 -8.84 3.91
C ALA A 81 0.68 -8.92 2.58
N LEU A 82 1.93 -9.36 2.69
CA LEU A 82 2.87 -9.51 1.58
C LEU A 82 3.42 -10.94 1.59
N GLY A 83 3.51 -11.51 0.40
CA GLY A 83 4.04 -12.85 0.20
C GLY A 83 5.55 -12.79 0.04
N ALA A 84 6.13 -13.66 -0.79
CA ALA A 84 7.53 -13.50 -1.18
C ALA A 84 7.78 -12.20 -1.98
N TRP A 85 6.73 -11.61 -2.54
CA TRP A 85 6.77 -10.35 -3.28
C TRP A 85 6.58 -9.17 -2.32
N ALA A 86 7.51 -8.21 -2.36
CA ALA A 86 7.55 -7.06 -1.45
C ALA A 86 6.55 -5.94 -1.79
N PHE A 87 5.60 -6.16 -2.69
CA PHE A 87 4.59 -5.16 -3.01
C PHE A 87 3.20 -5.80 -3.00
N ARG A 88 2.15 -4.98 -2.83
CA ARG A 88 0.78 -5.46 -2.83
C ARG A 88 0.30 -5.77 -4.25
N GLY A 89 -0.47 -6.83 -4.40
CA GLY A 89 -1.05 -7.26 -5.68
C GLY A 89 -0.19 -8.27 -6.43
N ARG A 90 -0.44 -8.39 -7.74
CA ARG A 90 0.18 -9.40 -8.62
C ARG A 90 1.70 -9.16 -8.77
N PRO A 91 2.56 -10.15 -8.44
CA PRO A 91 3.99 -10.07 -8.71
C PRO A 91 4.29 -10.08 -10.21
N LEU A 92 5.49 -9.62 -10.61
CA LEU A 92 5.93 -9.67 -12.01
C LEU A 92 6.18 -11.09 -12.53
N GLU A 93 6.51 -12.02 -11.64
CA GLU A 93 6.84 -13.40 -11.99
C GLU A 93 5.97 -14.38 -11.18
N PRO A 94 5.66 -15.56 -11.73
CA PRO A 94 6.11 -16.09 -13.03
C PRO A 94 5.30 -15.52 -14.19
N ALA A 95 5.92 -15.00 -15.25
CA ALA A 95 5.22 -14.39 -16.39
C ALA A 95 5.45 -15.18 -17.70
N PRO A 96 4.42 -15.82 -18.28
CA PRO A 96 4.57 -16.57 -19.51
C PRO A 96 4.91 -15.67 -20.71
N PRO A 97 5.50 -16.24 -21.78
CA PRO A 97 5.78 -15.50 -23.01
C PRO A 97 4.53 -14.81 -23.57
N GLY A 98 4.72 -13.59 -24.10
CA GLY A 98 3.64 -12.81 -24.72
C GLY A 98 2.80 -11.98 -23.75
N LEU A 99 2.93 -12.18 -22.43
CA LEU A 99 2.21 -11.42 -21.42
C LEU A 99 2.72 -9.98 -21.39
N LEU A 100 1.81 -9.02 -21.55
CA LEU A 100 2.14 -7.60 -21.41
C LEU A 100 2.30 -7.24 -19.92
N ARG A 101 3.25 -6.36 -19.60
CA ARG A 101 3.60 -5.98 -18.23
C ARG A 101 3.44 -4.48 -18.03
N VAL A 102 2.56 -4.08 -17.13
CA VAL A 102 2.32 -2.68 -16.73
C VAL A 102 2.78 -2.50 -15.29
N GLY A 103 3.65 -1.52 -15.03
CA GLY A 103 4.08 -1.17 -13.68
C GLY A 103 3.51 0.17 -13.22
N LEU A 104 2.87 0.21 -12.05
CA LEU A 104 2.42 1.45 -11.41
C LEU A 104 3.38 1.83 -10.29
N PHE A 105 4.00 2.99 -10.37
CA PHE A 105 4.99 3.47 -9.41
C PHE A 105 4.41 4.65 -8.63
N GLY A 106 4.58 4.63 -7.31
CA GLY A 106 4.12 5.73 -6.47
C GLY A 106 4.29 5.44 -4.99
N ASP A 107 3.47 6.11 -4.19
CA ASP A 107 3.53 6.06 -2.74
C ASP A 107 2.38 5.23 -2.13
N SER A 108 1.88 5.64 -0.96
CA SER A 108 0.73 5.03 -0.30
C SER A 108 -0.55 5.04 -1.13
N CYS A 109 -0.71 5.98 -2.07
CA CYS A 109 -1.88 6.01 -2.97
C CYS A 109 -1.86 4.83 -3.95
N VAL A 110 -0.69 4.51 -4.51
CA VAL A 110 -0.50 3.36 -5.42
C VAL A 110 -0.44 2.04 -4.66
N TYR A 111 0.10 2.07 -3.44
CA TYR A 111 0.05 0.95 -2.50
C TYR A 111 -1.38 0.59 -2.10
N GLY A 112 -2.30 1.56 -2.18
CA GLY A 112 -3.70 1.43 -1.75
C GLY A 112 -3.85 1.42 -0.24
N ALA A 113 -3.19 2.35 0.46
CA ALA A 113 -3.45 2.55 1.88
C ALA A 113 -4.94 2.81 2.13
N ALA A 114 -5.47 2.26 3.23
CA ALA A 114 -6.87 2.29 3.63
C ALA A 114 -7.87 1.52 2.73
N VAL A 115 -7.48 1.01 1.56
CA VAL A 115 -8.37 0.25 0.67
C VAL A 115 -8.00 -1.23 0.52
N ASP A 116 -9.02 -2.05 0.24
CA ASP A 116 -8.84 -3.47 -0.04
C ASP A 116 -8.06 -3.70 -1.33
N THR A 117 -7.46 -4.89 -1.47
CA THR A 117 -6.67 -5.22 -2.66
C THR A 117 -7.50 -5.12 -3.95
N ALA A 118 -8.78 -5.53 -3.91
CA ALA A 118 -9.71 -5.35 -5.04
C ALA A 118 -9.92 -3.88 -5.42
N ASP A 119 -9.84 -2.96 -4.46
CA ASP A 119 -10.08 -1.54 -4.67
C ASP A 119 -8.76 -0.75 -4.88
N MET A 120 -7.60 -1.43 -4.89
CA MET A 120 -6.33 -0.80 -5.22
C MET A 120 -6.30 -0.29 -6.65
N LEU A 121 -5.56 0.81 -6.88
CA LEU A 121 -5.41 1.40 -8.21
C LEU A 121 -4.92 0.40 -9.28
N GLY A 122 -3.97 -0.48 -8.92
CA GLY A 122 -3.47 -1.50 -9.84
C GLY A 122 -4.54 -2.52 -10.26
N GLN A 123 -5.42 -2.91 -9.34
CA GLN A 123 -6.52 -3.82 -9.66
C GLN A 123 -7.63 -3.13 -10.45
N GLN A 124 -7.97 -1.89 -10.09
CA GLN A 124 -8.93 -1.08 -10.84
C GLN A 124 -8.44 -0.80 -12.28
N LEU A 125 -7.13 -0.65 -12.49
CA LEU A 125 -6.53 -0.59 -13.82
C LEU A 125 -6.66 -1.93 -14.57
N ALA A 126 -6.40 -3.06 -13.91
CA ALA A 126 -6.53 -4.38 -14.55
C ALA A 126 -7.97 -4.64 -15.03
N GLU A 127 -8.97 -4.29 -14.21
CA GLU A 127 -10.39 -4.34 -14.58
C GLU A 127 -10.69 -3.43 -15.78
N ALA A 128 -10.21 -2.19 -15.75
CA ALA A 128 -10.39 -1.25 -16.86
C ALA A 128 -9.74 -1.73 -18.16
N LEU A 129 -8.57 -2.38 -18.11
CA LEU A 129 -7.93 -2.97 -19.28
C LEU A 129 -8.69 -4.19 -19.81
N GLU A 130 -9.27 -5.01 -18.92
CA GLU A 130 -10.14 -6.12 -19.32
C GLU A 130 -11.37 -5.61 -20.10
N GLU A 131 -12.03 -4.55 -19.61
CA GLU A 131 -13.15 -3.89 -20.31
C GLU A 131 -12.75 -3.38 -21.70
N ARG A 132 -11.46 -3.15 -21.94
CA ARG A 132 -10.88 -2.71 -23.22
C ARG A 132 -10.32 -3.87 -24.07
N GLY A 133 -10.59 -5.11 -23.70
CA GLY A 133 -10.20 -6.30 -24.46
C GLY A 133 -8.79 -6.83 -24.15
N LEU A 134 -8.18 -6.41 -23.04
CA LEU A 134 -6.91 -6.93 -22.53
C LEU A 134 -7.19 -7.66 -21.20
N PRO A 135 -7.65 -8.92 -21.24
CA PRO A 135 -7.97 -9.67 -20.02
C PRO A 135 -6.72 -9.93 -19.16
N PRO A 136 -6.86 -10.27 -17.87
CA PRO A 136 -5.74 -10.56 -16.97
C PRO A 136 -4.85 -11.73 -17.41
N THR A 137 -5.30 -12.58 -18.34
CA THR A 137 -4.49 -13.63 -18.99
C THR A 137 -3.52 -13.08 -20.03
N GLN A 138 -3.72 -11.85 -20.51
CA GLN A 138 -2.90 -11.20 -21.54
C GLN A 138 -2.11 -10.00 -21.02
N VAL A 139 -2.59 -9.35 -19.96
CA VAL A 139 -1.90 -8.23 -19.31
C VAL A 139 -1.74 -8.48 -17.81
N LEU A 140 -0.55 -8.16 -17.32
CA LEU A 140 -0.16 -8.16 -15.93
C LEU A 140 0.01 -6.72 -15.48
N VAL A 141 -0.65 -6.37 -14.37
CA VAL A 141 -0.55 -5.07 -13.74
C VAL A 141 0.08 -5.25 -12.36
N ALA A 142 1.30 -4.72 -12.19
CA ALA A 142 2.05 -4.78 -10.94
C ALA A 142 2.06 -3.41 -10.26
N SER A 143 1.75 -3.38 -8.96
CA SER A 143 1.89 -2.17 -8.13
C SER A 143 3.27 -2.13 -7.48
N PHE A 144 3.94 -0.99 -7.62
CA PHE A 144 5.20 -0.61 -7.01
C PHE A 144 4.99 0.57 -6.04
N GLY A 145 3.83 0.62 -5.40
CA GLY A 145 3.53 1.60 -4.37
C GLY A 145 4.19 1.23 -3.04
N VAL A 146 4.85 2.19 -2.40
CA VAL A 146 5.37 2.02 -1.03
C VAL A 146 4.95 3.21 -0.18
N PRO A 147 4.26 3.00 0.95
CA PRO A 147 3.82 4.09 1.81
C PRO A 147 5.00 4.97 2.25
N GLY A 148 4.82 6.28 2.12
CA GLY A 148 5.85 7.24 2.52
C GLY A 148 6.93 7.49 1.47
N TYR A 149 6.89 6.87 0.29
CA TYR A 149 7.85 7.19 -0.76
C TYR A 149 7.66 8.60 -1.30
N SER A 150 8.76 9.35 -1.41
CA SER A 150 8.86 10.61 -2.16
C SER A 150 9.29 10.36 -3.62
N THR A 151 9.30 11.38 -4.46
CA THR A 151 9.80 11.28 -5.85
C THR A 151 11.22 10.72 -5.96
N VAL A 152 12.08 11.01 -4.98
CA VAL A 152 13.47 10.50 -4.91
C VAL A 152 13.48 8.97 -4.81
N GLN A 153 12.62 8.41 -3.95
CA GLN A 153 12.53 6.97 -3.70
C GLN A 153 11.78 6.24 -4.82
N ILE A 154 10.71 6.85 -5.34
CA ILE A 154 9.97 6.34 -6.50
C ILE A 154 10.93 6.20 -7.70
N ARG A 155 11.75 7.22 -7.96
CA ARG A 155 12.76 7.15 -9.03
C ARG A 155 13.75 6.01 -8.82
N ALA A 156 14.30 5.87 -7.62
CA ALA A 156 15.25 4.80 -7.34
C ALA A 156 14.61 3.41 -7.53
N LEU A 157 13.33 3.24 -7.17
CA LEU A 157 12.58 2.01 -7.42
C LEU A 157 12.34 1.77 -8.92
N LEU A 158 11.95 2.81 -9.66
CA LEU A 158 11.74 2.71 -11.11
C LEU A 158 13.03 2.29 -11.84
N GLU A 159 14.17 2.91 -11.48
CA GLU A 159 15.49 2.54 -12.02
C GLU A 159 15.84 1.07 -11.72
N GLU A 160 15.59 0.61 -10.48
CA GLU A 160 15.85 -0.77 -10.06
C GLU A 160 14.99 -1.78 -10.83
N VAL A 161 13.69 -1.51 -10.96
CA VAL A 161 12.75 -2.41 -11.65
C VAL A 161 13.04 -2.45 -13.15
N LEU A 162 13.22 -1.30 -13.82
CA LEU A 162 13.47 -1.28 -15.27
C LEU A 162 14.85 -1.82 -15.64
N ALA A 163 15.82 -1.82 -14.71
CA ALA A 163 17.09 -2.51 -14.91
C ALA A 163 16.96 -4.04 -14.83
N ALA A 164 16.02 -4.54 -14.04
CA ALA A 164 15.83 -5.98 -13.81
C ALA A 164 14.78 -6.60 -14.73
N GLN A 165 13.80 -5.82 -15.18
CA GLN A 165 12.57 -6.31 -15.79
C GLN A 165 12.14 -5.38 -16.93
N ARG A 166 11.73 -5.97 -18.06
CA ARG A 166 11.09 -5.22 -19.13
C ARG A 166 9.61 -5.00 -18.79
N LEU A 167 9.20 -3.75 -18.78
CA LEU A 167 7.80 -3.33 -18.72
C LEU A 167 7.38 -2.81 -20.10
N ASP A 168 6.14 -3.09 -20.50
CA ASP A 168 5.55 -2.58 -21.74
C ASP A 168 4.90 -1.20 -21.50
N ALA A 169 4.44 -0.93 -20.27
CA ALA A 169 3.98 0.38 -19.85
C ALA A 169 4.36 0.70 -18.40
N VAL A 170 4.52 1.99 -18.12
CA VAL A 170 4.84 2.57 -16.81
C VAL A 170 3.84 3.68 -16.51
N VAL A 171 3.24 3.62 -15.32
CA VAL A 171 2.40 4.69 -14.77
C VAL A 171 3.12 5.29 -13.57
N ILE A 172 3.31 6.61 -13.57
CA ILE A 172 3.97 7.34 -12.48
C ILE A 172 2.94 8.17 -11.74
N TYR A 173 2.61 7.78 -10.52
CA TYR A 173 1.86 8.58 -9.55
C TYR A 173 2.86 9.17 -8.55
N ALA A 174 3.35 10.37 -8.84
CA ALA A 174 4.42 11.02 -8.10
C ALA A 174 3.93 12.29 -7.39
N ALA A 175 4.71 12.76 -6.43
CA ALA A 175 4.50 14.03 -5.73
C ALA A 175 3.11 14.18 -5.08
N ALA A 176 2.52 13.07 -4.60
CA ALA A 176 1.22 13.12 -3.96
C ALA A 176 1.31 13.85 -2.62
N TRP A 177 2.15 13.40 -1.68
CA TRP A 177 2.13 14.00 -0.33
C TRP A 177 3.48 14.02 0.37
N ASN A 178 4.30 13.00 0.13
CA ASN A 178 5.50 12.78 0.92
C ASN A 178 6.60 13.82 0.62
N ASP A 179 6.63 14.38 -0.59
CA ASP A 179 7.61 15.39 -1.01
C ASP A 179 7.52 16.70 -0.20
N GLN A 180 6.29 17.19 0.04
CA GLN A 180 6.02 18.40 0.83
C GLN A 180 5.98 18.16 2.35
N SER A 181 5.92 16.90 2.79
CA SER A 181 6.02 16.56 4.21
C SER A 181 7.35 17.08 4.80
N PRO A 182 7.41 17.43 6.10
CA PRO A 182 8.65 17.94 6.68
C PRO A 182 9.72 16.86 6.71
N ALA A 183 10.97 17.26 6.45
CA ALA A 183 12.10 16.39 6.71
C ALA A 183 12.25 16.19 8.23
N MET A 184 12.59 14.98 8.66
CA MET A 184 12.90 14.67 10.06
C MET A 184 14.38 14.92 10.41
N GLY A 185 15.15 15.42 9.44
CA GLY A 185 16.58 15.69 9.57
C GLY A 185 17.15 16.01 8.19
N THR A 186 17.96 15.10 7.63
CA THR A 186 18.42 15.24 6.25
C THR A 186 17.26 14.98 5.28
N ASN A 187 17.06 15.86 4.31
CA ASN A 187 16.04 15.65 3.26
C ASN A 187 16.42 14.49 2.32
N ASP A 188 15.44 13.95 1.61
CA ASP A 188 15.59 12.73 0.81
C ASP A 188 16.60 12.90 -0.34
N VAL A 189 16.73 14.09 -0.90
CA VAL A 189 17.69 14.40 -1.98
C VAL A 189 19.13 14.29 -1.47
N ALA A 190 19.40 14.89 -0.32
CA ALA A 190 20.70 14.82 0.33
C ALA A 190 21.00 13.40 0.82
N LEU A 191 19.99 12.67 1.33
CA LEU A 191 20.12 11.26 1.68
C LEU A 191 20.52 10.41 0.45
N ARG A 192 19.83 10.56 -0.69
CA ARG A 192 20.18 9.84 -1.93
C ARG A 192 21.58 10.18 -2.43
N THR A 193 21.95 11.45 -2.38
CA THR A 193 23.30 11.88 -2.78
C THR A 193 24.35 11.19 -1.93
N ARG A 194 24.12 11.09 -0.61
CA ARG A 194 25.01 10.39 0.30
C ARG A 194 25.08 8.88 0.04
N THR A 195 23.97 8.23 -0.28
CA THR A 195 23.95 6.77 -0.54
C THR A 195 24.55 6.36 -1.87
N LEU A 196 24.64 7.29 -2.83
CA LEU A 196 25.32 7.07 -4.12
C LEU A 196 26.84 7.30 -4.05
N LEU A 197 27.33 8.00 -3.02
CA LEU A 197 28.77 8.14 -2.80
C LEU A 197 29.33 6.84 -2.22
N PRO A 198 30.53 6.40 -2.65
CA PRO A 198 31.19 5.28 -1.99
C PRO A 198 31.37 5.61 -0.50
N PRO A 199 31.24 4.61 0.40
CA PRO A 199 31.43 4.83 1.82
C PRO A 199 32.79 5.49 2.03
N HIS A 200 32.82 6.60 2.77
CA HIS A 200 34.07 7.30 3.02
C HIS A 200 35.01 6.34 3.77
N PRO A 201 36.32 6.26 3.45
CA PRO A 201 37.22 5.30 4.08
C PRO A 201 37.27 5.44 5.61
N LEU A 202 36.93 6.63 6.14
CA LEU A 202 36.80 6.88 7.57
C LEU A 202 35.48 6.42 8.20
N GLU A 203 34.45 6.01 7.45
CA GLU A 203 33.19 5.52 8.05
C GLU A 203 33.38 4.26 8.90
N GLY A 204 34.45 3.50 8.66
CA GLY A 204 34.86 2.40 9.53
C GLY A 204 35.67 2.81 10.77
N SER A 205 36.04 4.09 10.92
CA SER A 205 36.82 4.61 12.04
C SER A 205 35.92 4.94 13.24
N ALA A 206 36.26 4.40 14.41
CA ALA A 206 35.64 4.75 15.69
C ALA A 206 35.83 6.23 16.02
N THR A 207 36.97 6.82 15.64
CA THR A 207 37.24 8.26 15.78
C THR A 207 36.27 9.10 14.96
N PHE A 208 36.07 8.73 13.69
CA PHE A 208 35.10 9.42 12.84
C PHE A 208 33.66 9.26 13.34
N ALA A 209 33.29 8.05 13.78
CA ALA A 209 31.98 7.80 14.39
C ALA A 209 31.76 8.67 15.64
N PHE A 210 32.76 8.78 16.51
CA PHE A 210 32.72 9.63 17.71
C PHE A 210 32.61 11.12 17.37
N LEU A 211 33.41 11.62 16.43
CA LEU A 211 33.31 13.02 15.98
C LEU A 211 31.95 13.32 15.35
N ARG A 212 31.40 12.37 14.60
CA ARG A 212 30.05 12.49 14.03
C ARG A 212 29.00 12.52 15.14
N GLU A 213 29.11 11.66 16.14
CA GLU A 213 28.24 11.65 17.32
C GLU A 213 28.31 13.00 18.04
N LEU A 214 29.51 13.53 18.32
CA LEU A 214 29.70 14.87 18.89
C LEU A 214 29.06 15.97 18.04
N SER A 215 29.19 15.90 16.71
CA SER A 215 28.52 16.86 15.81
C SER A 215 27.00 16.69 15.75
N ALA A 216 26.50 15.48 16.03
CA ALA A 216 25.08 15.15 16.07
C ALA A 216 24.38 15.58 17.37
N HIS A 217 25.12 16.13 18.36
CA HIS A 217 24.56 16.73 19.57
C HIS A 217 23.93 18.12 19.34
N ALA A 218 23.77 18.56 18.09
CA ALA A 218 22.83 19.64 17.81
C ALA A 218 21.46 19.24 18.37
N PRO A 219 20.75 20.13 19.10
CA PRO A 219 19.47 19.78 19.71
C PRO A 219 18.53 19.25 18.64
N GLN A 220 18.25 17.96 18.68
CA GLN A 220 17.30 17.34 17.79
C GLN A 220 15.92 17.89 18.17
N LEU A 221 15.32 18.63 17.25
CA LEU A 221 13.95 19.07 17.43
C LEU A 221 13.07 17.85 17.65
N THR A 222 12.24 17.93 18.69
CA THR A 222 11.23 16.94 18.94
C THR A 222 10.28 16.87 17.74
N GLN A 223 9.66 15.72 17.53
CA GLN A 223 8.65 15.59 16.48
C GLN A 223 7.57 16.67 16.62
N LYS A 224 7.12 16.99 17.84
CA LYS A 224 6.12 18.03 18.09
C LYS A 224 6.57 19.40 17.54
N GLU A 225 7.84 19.75 17.69
CA GLU A 225 8.39 21.01 17.16
C GLU A 225 8.45 21.01 15.64
N ILE A 226 8.87 19.89 15.04
CA ILE A 226 8.89 19.72 13.57
C ILE A 226 7.47 19.87 13.00
N LEU A 227 6.48 19.21 13.64
CA LEU A 227 5.07 19.29 13.27
C LEU A 227 4.50 20.70 13.42
N SER A 228 4.85 21.37 14.51
CA SER A 228 4.44 22.76 14.75
C SER A 228 4.98 23.68 13.65
N GLY A 229 6.27 23.56 13.32
CA GLY A 229 6.89 24.32 12.23
C GLY A 229 6.23 24.03 10.88
N TRP A 230 5.94 22.76 10.58
CA TRP A 230 5.27 22.38 9.34
C TRP A 230 3.84 22.94 9.24
N ARG A 231 3.04 22.88 10.31
CA ARG A 231 1.71 23.53 10.38
C ARG A 231 1.79 25.05 10.20
N ALA A 232 2.91 25.66 10.57
CA ALA A 232 3.22 27.07 10.32
C ALA A 232 3.85 27.33 8.93
N ALA A 233 3.81 26.35 8.02
CA ALA A 233 4.42 26.37 6.69
C ALA A 233 5.95 26.64 6.69
N LYS A 234 6.63 26.38 7.81
CA LYS A 234 8.07 26.57 8.01
C LYS A 234 8.67 25.35 8.72
N PRO A 235 8.69 24.18 8.06
CA PRO A 235 9.29 23.00 8.64
C PRO A 235 10.78 23.25 8.89
N PRO A 236 11.30 22.98 10.10
CA PRO A 236 12.61 23.47 10.54
C PRO A 236 13.78 22.88 9.74
N TYR A 237 13.63 21.65 9.23
CA TYR A 237 14.60 21.01 8.34
C TYR A 237 14.22 21.11 6.86
N GLY A 238 13.28 22.00 6.53
CA GLY A 238 12.66 22.03 5.22
C GLY A 238 11.73 20.83 5.00
N THR A 239 11.40 20.59 3.74
CA THR A 239 10.60 19.44 3.33
C THR A 239 11.48 18.27 2.93
N ARG A 240 10.88 17.08 2.81
CA ARG A 240 11.58 15.86 2.39
C ARG A 240 12.18 15.99 1.00
N VAL A 241 11.50 16.65 0.08
CA VAL A 241 12.06 16.99 -1.24
C VAL A 241 11.84 18.50 -1.45
N PRO A 242 12.89 19.30 -1.68
CA PRO A 242 12.71 20.71 -2.07
C PRO A 242 11.94 20.84 -3.40
N ALA A 243 11.11 21.88 -3.57
CA ALA A 243 10.27 22.02 -4.76
C ALA A 243 11.04 21.98 -6.11
N PRO A 244 12.21 22.61 -6.26
CA PRO A 244 13.00 22.49 -7.50
C PRO A 244 13.48 21.06 -7.79
N ASP A 245 13.65 20.25 -6.73
CA ASP A 245 14.13 18.88 -6.87
C ASP A 245 13.01 17.94 -7.33
N VAL A 246 11.74 18.22 -7.02
CA VAL A 246 10.58 17.46 -7.52
C VAL A 246 10.59 17.44 -9.06
N GLU A 247 10.80 18.59 -9.69
CA GLU A 247 10.92 18.68 -11.16
C GLU A 247 12.07 17.84 -11.68
N ARG A 248 13.26 17.92 -11.06
CA ARG A 248 14.43 17.17 -11.48
C ARG A 248 14.19 15.66 -11.40
N GLU A 249 13.60 15.18 -10.30
CA GLU A 249 13.31 13.76 -10.13
C GLU A 249 12.26 13.27 -11.14
N LEU A 250 11.22 14.07 -11.42
CA LEU A 250 10.19 13.75 -12.44
C LEU A 250 10.79 13.61 -13.83
N ARG A 251 11.60 14.59 -14.28
CA ARG A 251 12.28 14.53 -15.59
C ARG A 251 13.15 13.28 -15.70
N ALA A 252 13.88 12.95 -14.64
CA ALA A 252 14.71 11.77 -14.63
C ALA A 252 13.89 10.47 -14.69
N MET A 253 12.74 10.38 -14.01
CA MET A 253 11.85 9.21 -14.14
C MET A 253 11.28 9.05 -15.55
N ILE A 254 10.86 10.15 -16.19
CA ILE A 254 10.40 10.15 -17.59
C ILE A 254 11.52 9.66 -18.52
N ALA A 255 12.73 10.19 -18.35
CA ALA A 255 13.89 9.79 -19.14
C ALA A 255 14.23 8.30 -18.97
N VAL A 256 14.17 7.76 -17.74
CA VAL A 256 14.41 6.34 -17.45
C VAL A 256 13.35 5.46 -18.11
N ALA A 257 12.06 5.79 -17.99
CA ALA A 257 10.98 5.01 -18.60
C ALA A 257 11.08 4.99 -20.13
N ARG A 258 11.40 6.13 -20.75
CA ARG A 258 11.62 6.23 -22.21
C ARG A 258 12.86 5.48 -22.67
N GLY A 259 13.95 5.58 -21.92
CA GLY A 259 15.18 4.82 -22.19
C GLY A 259 14.94 3.30 -22.18
N ALA A 260 13.97 2.83 -21.38
CA ALA A 260 13.54 1.44 -21.37
C ALA A 260 12.53 1.07 -22.48
N GLY A 261 12.07 2.05 -23.27
CA GLY A 261 11.11 1.86 -24.36
C GLY A 261 9.69 1.53 -23.89
N ALA A 262 9.34 1.85 -22.64
CA ALA A 262 8.00 1.63 -22.10
C ALA A 262 7.04 2.76 -22.50
N GLU A 263 5.78 2.42 -22.75
CA GLU A 263 4.70 3.41 -22.83
C GLU A 263 4.58 4.13 -21.48
N LEU A 264 4.41 5.45 -21.48
CA LEU A 264 4.53 6.24 -20.26
C LEU A 264 3.30 7.13 -20.03
N LEU A 265 2.70 7.00 -18.85
CA LEU A 265 1.68 7.90 -18.33
C LEU A 265 2.09 8.50 -16.98
N CYS A 266 2.07 9.82 -16.86
CA CYS A 266 2.22 10.54 -15.60
C CYS A 266 0.84 10.90 -15.04
N ILE A 267 0.68 10.84 -13.71
CA ILE A 267 -0.52 11.29 -13.00
C ILE A 267 -0.16 12.53 -12.20
N ALA A 268 -0.80 13.67 -12.51
CA ALA A 268 -0.79 14.82 -11.60
C ALA A 268 -1.79 14.51 -10.46
N PRO A 269 -1.34 14.45 -9.20
CA PRO A 269 -2.16 13.97 -8.08
C PRO A 269 -3.32 14.93 -7.77
N ALA A 270 -4.42 14.37 -7.25
CA ALA A 270 -5.53 15.12 -6.67
C ALA A 270 -5.42 15.15 -5.15
N HIS A 271 -6.01 16.19 -4.55
CA HIS A 271 -6.09 16.34 -3.09
C HIS A 271 -7.46 16.85 -2.66
N PRO A 272 -7.96 16.43 -1.47
CA PRO A 272 -9.17 16.99 -0.90
C PRO A 272 -9.11 18.52 -0.81
N PRO A 273 -10.24 19.24 -0.96
CA PRO A 273 -10.29 20.71 -0.83
C PRO A 273 -9.62 21.23 0.45
N LYS A 274 -9.87 20.57 1.58
CA LYS A 274 -9.26 20.92 2.88
C LYS A 274 -7.74 20.80 2.84
N THR A 275 -7.21 19.72 2.28
CA THR A 275 -5.75 19.51 2.17
C THR A 275 -5.10 20.58 1.31
N ARG A 276 -5.74 20.97 0.20
CA ARG A 276 -5.25 22.05 -0.68
C ARG A 276 -5.20 23.39 0.05
N LEU A 277 -6.15 23.64 0.95
CA LEU A 277 -6.19 24.85 1.77
C LEU A 277 -5.11 24.82 2.87
N ASP A 278 -5.03 23.72 3.61
CA ASP A 278 -4.15 23.59 4.79
C ASP A 278 -2.67 23.39 4.37
N HIS A 279 -2.43 22.83 3.17
CA HIS A 279 -1.11 22.51 2.63
C HIS A 279 -0.99 22.93 1.16
N PRO A 280 -0.96 24.24 0.85
CA PRO A 280 -1.03 24.75 -0.52
C PRO A 280 0.08 24.23 -1.45
N ARG A 281 1.23 23.81 -0.89
CA ARG A 281 2.32 23.24 -1.68
C ARG A 281 1.92 21.99 -2.48
N VAL A 282 0.92 21.21 -2.05
CA VAL A 282 0.45 20.07 -2.85
C VAL A 282 -0.01 20.49 -4.25
N LEU A 283 -0.50 21.73 -4.39
CA LEU A 283 -0.89 22.31 -5.67
C LEU A 283 0.33 22.64 -6.55
N GLU A 284 1.38 23.18 -5.95
CA GLU A 284 2.64 23.51 -6.64
C GLU A 284 3.34 22.25 -7.15
N ASP A 285 3.37 21.20 -6.32
CA ASP A 285 3.94 19.91 -6.68
C ASP A 285 3.12 19.24 -7.81
N ALA A 286 1.78 19.28 -7.74
CA ALA A 286 0.91 18.79 -8.83
C ALA A 286 1.09 19.59 -10.13
N GLU A 287 1.21 20.92 -10.05
CA GLU A 287 1.46 21.77 -11.22
C GLU A 287 2.85 21.50 -11.82
N THR A 288 3.83 21.18 -10.98
CA THR A 288 5.14 20.72 -11.44
C THR A 288 5.03 19.44 -12.25
N VAL A 289 4.19 18.47 -11.84
CA VAL A 289 3.91 17.28 -12.65
C VAL A 289 3.32 17.64 -14.01
N ARG A 290 2.30 18.51 -14.05
CA ARG A 290 1.67 18.95 -15.32
C ARG A 290 2.69 19.60 -16.26
N ARG A 291 3.44 20.58 -15.74
CA ARG A 291 4.44 21.34 -16.50
C ARG A 291 5.55 20.44 -17.03
N VAL A 292 6.07 19.53 -16.20
CA VAL A 292 7.12 18.59 -16.62
C VAL A 292 6.59 17.60 -17.66
N ALA A 293 5.42 17.00 -17.44
CA ALA A 293 4.83 16.08 -18.42
C ALA A 293 4.60 16.78 -19.77
N HIS A 294 4.07 18.00 -19.76
CA HIS A 294 3.90 18.80 -20.98
C HIS A 294 5.24 19.13 -21.65
N ALA A 295 6.22 19.65 -20.90
CA ALA A 295 7.54 20.02 -21.43
C ALA A 295 8.30 18.82 -22.01
N GLU A 296 8.14 17.65 -21.39
CA GLU A 296 8.73 16.40 -21.87
C GLU A 296 7.87 15.72 -22.93
N GLN A 297 6.64 16.17 -23.22
CA GLN A 297 5.68 15.47 -24.09
C GLN A 297 5.32 14.05 -23.60
N ALA A 298 5.25 13.84 -22.28
CA ALA A 298 4.75 12.61 -21.69
C ALA A 298 3.21 12.64 -21.62
N ALA A 299 2.55 11.49 -21.76
CA ALA A 299 1.11 11.42 -21.56
C ALA A 299 0.79 11.79 -20.10
N LEU A 300 -0.31 12.52 -19.89
CA LEU A 300 -0.69 13.07 -18.59
C LEU A 300 -2.16 12.73 -18.29
N LEU A 301 -2.40 12.24 -17.08
CA LEU A 301 -3.72 12.20 -16.46
C LEU A 301 -3.75 13.24 -15.32
N ASP A 302 -4.61 14.25 -15.44
CA ASP A 302 -4.85 15.20 -14.36
C ASP A 302 -5.94 14.67 -13.42
N ALA A 303 -5.53 14.08 -12.30
CA ALA A 303 -6.46 13.52 -11.34
C ALA A 303 -7.36 14.60 -10.70
N ALA A 304 -6.86 15.83 -10.55
CA ALA A 304 -7.63 16.90 -9.94
C ALA A 304 -8.79 17.37 -10.85
N GLU A 305 -8.53 17.47 -12.16
CA GLU A 305 -9.59 17.72 -13.16
C GLU A 305 -10.59 16.55 -13.21
N LEU A 306 -10.09 15.31 -13.22
CA LEU A 306 -10.92 14.11 -13.22
C LEU A 306 -11.88 14.09 -12.01
N PHE A 307 -11.39 14.43 -10.82
CA PHE A 307 -12.19 14.39 -9.60
C PHE A 307 -13.18 15.56 -9.54
N ARG A 308 -12.78 16.76 -9.96
CA ARG A 308 -13.66 17.95 -10.00
C ARG A 308 -14.83 17.79 -10.97
N THR A 309 -14.63 17.07 -12.05
CA THR A 309 -15.66 16.82 -13.08
C THR A 309 -16.50 15.57 -12.81
N ALA A 310 -16.19 14.82 -11.74
CA ALA A 310 -16.97 13.68 -11.34
C ALA A 310 -18.38 14.11 -10.89
N ARG A 311 -19.39 13.28 -11.13
CA ARG A 311 -20.79 13.52 -10.70
C ARG A 311 -21.01 13.20 -9.21
N THR A 312 -20.01 13.44 -8.37
CA THR A 312 -20.02 13.24 -6.92
C THR A 312 -19.20 14.34 -6.26
N SER A 313 -19.35 14.52 -4.95
CA SER A 313 -18.52 15.42 -4.16
C SER A 313 -17.05 14.99 -4.22
N GLU A 314 -16.11 15.91 -4.34
CA GLU A 314 -14.67 15.58 -4.29
C GLU A 314 -14.30 14.89 -2.97
N GLU A 315 -14.93 15.25 -1.85
CA GLU A 315 -14.66 14.69 -0.52
C GLU A 315 -14.90 13.18 -0.45
N SER A 316 -15.90 12.66 -1.17
CA SER A 316 -16.21 11.22 -1.19
C SER A 316 -15.18 10.40 -1.98
N LEU A 317 -14.33 11.07 -2.77
CA LEU A 317 -13.28 10.45 -3.57
C LEU A 317 -11.99 10.22 -2.77
N PHE A 318 -11.97 10.57 -1.49
CA PHE A 318 -10.83 10.37 -0.59
C PHE A 318 -11.23 9.60 0.67
N CYS A 319 -10.29 8.81 1.17
CA CYS A 319 -10.38 8.19 2.49
C CYS A 319 -10.06 9.21 3.59
N ASP A 320 -9.02 10.00 3.38
CA ASP A 320 -8.50 10.94 4.38
C ASP A 320 -8.01 12.23 3.70
N PHE A 321 -6.98 12.87 4.26
CA PHE A 321 -6.40 14.08 3.71
C PHE A 321 -5.58 13.84 2.42
N VAL A 322 -5.37 12.61 1.96
CA VAL A 322 -4.57 12.34 0.73
C VAL A 322 -5.03 11.12 -0.06
N HIS A 323 -5.40 10.02 0.60
CA HIS A 323 -5.57 8.74 -0.07
C HIS A 323 -6.91 8.68 -0.83
N PRO A 324 -6.92 8.27 -2.11
CA PRO A 324 -8.18 8.06 -2.83
C PRO A 324 -9.04 6.96 -2.18
N SER A 325 -10.35 7.18 -2.13
CA SER A 325 -11.33 6.17 -1.72
C SER A 325 -11.48 5.08 -2.79
N PRO A 326 -12.17 3.95 -2.51
CA PRO A 326 -12.49 2.96 -3.55
C PRO A 326 -13.18 3.55 -4.78
N LEU A 327 -13.96 4.62 -4.61
CA LEU A 327 -14.58 5.33 -5.74
C LEU A 327 -13.53 6.14 -6.50
N GLY A 328 -12.64 6.84 -5.80
CA GLY A 328 -11.53 7.58 -6.40
C GLY A 328 -10.55 6.69 -7.15
N THR A 329 -10.16 5.54 -6.57
CA THR A 329 -9.27 4.56 -7.23
C THR A 329 -9.91 3.95 -8.47
N ARG A 330 -11.23 3.70 -8.46
CA ARG A 330 -11.97 3.23 -9.64
C ARG A 330 -11.98 4.25 -10.77
N LEU A 331 -12.24 5.52 -10.46
CA LEU A 331 -12.21 6.60 -11.46
C LEU A 331 -10.81 6.72 -12.08
N LEU A 332 -9.77 6.70 -11.25
CA LEU A 332 -8.38 6.73 -11.71
C LEU A 332 -8.04 5.50 -12.56
N GLY A 333 -8.34 4.29 -12.07
CA GLY A 333 -8.05 3.04 -12.78
C GLY A 333 -8.70 3.00 -14.17
N LYS A 334 -9.96 3.44 -14.26
CA LYS A 334 -10.67 3.59 -15.54
C LYS A 334 -9.98 4.58 -16.47
N ALA A 335 -9.68 5.79 -16.00
CA ALA A 335 -9.04 6.82 -16.82
C ALA A 335 -7.64 6.40 -17.30
N ILE A 336 -6.86 5.71 -16.46
CA ILE A 336 -5.55 5.15 -16.83
C ILE A 336 -5.73 4.06 -17.90
N GLY A 337 -6.69 3.15 -17.70
CA GLY A 337 -6.97 2.08 -18.67
C GLY A 337 -7.37 2.64 -20.03
N GLU A 338 -8.17 3.69 -20.05
CA GLU A 338 -8.55 4.41 -21.27
C GLU A 338 -7.36 5.04 -21.99
N ALA A 339 -6.44 5.65 -21.24
CA ALA A 339 -5.24 6.26 -21.79
C ALA A 339 -4.26 5.22 -22.36
N LEU A 340 -4.06 4.08 -21.68
CA LEU A 340 -3.05 3.08 -22.05
C LEU A 340 -3.54 2.02 -23.05
N ALA A 341 -4.83 1.70 -23.07
CA ALA A 341 -5.35 0.59 -23.87
C ALA A 341 -4.98 0.65 -25.37
N PRO A 342 -5.00 1.80 -26.06
CA PRO A 342 -4.64 1.85 -27.48
C PRO A 342 -3.22 1.36 -27.76
N ALA A 343 -2.24 1.82 -26.98
CA ALA A 343 -0.83 1.44 -27.11
C ALA A 343 -0.63 -0.04 -26.76
N LEU A 344 -1.23 -0.51 -25.67
CA LEU A 344 -1.13 -1.90 -25.24
C LEU A 344 -1.78 -2.88 -26.24
N LEU A 345 -2.93 -2.52 -26.82
CA LEU A 345 -3.58 -3.32 -27.87
C LEU A 345 -2.72 -3.39 -29.15
N ALA A 346 -2.04 -2.30 -29.51
CA ALA A 346 -1.10 -2.29 -30.63
C ALA A 346 0.09 -3.22 -30.35
N LEU A 347 0.69 -3.12 -29.17
CA LEU A 347 1.77 -4.03 -28.73
C LEU A 347 1.30 -5.49 -28.70
N ARG A 348 0.08 -5.76 -28.21
CA ARG A 348 -0.50 -7.10 -28.13
C ARG A 348 -0.55 -7.78 -29.50
N ARG A 349 -0.89 -7.06 -30.58
CA ARG A 349 -0.94 -7.58 -31.95
C ARG A 349 0.43 -8.03 -32.47
N SER A 350 1.51 -7.44 -31.96
CA SER A 350 2.89 -7.78 -32.34
C SER A 350 3.53 -8.88 -31.48
N ARG A 351 2.88 -9.26 -30.37
CA ARG A 351 3.38 -10.26 -29.41
C ARG A 351 2.84 -11.65 -29.74
N PRO A 352 3.59 -12.73 -29.43
CA PRO A 352 3.04 -14.07 -29.49
C PRO A 352 1.83 -14.20 -28.55
N ALA A 353 0.92 -15.13 -28.84
CA ALA A 353 -0.17 -15.45 -27.92
C ALA A 353 0.38 -15.91 -26.56
N VAL A 354 -0.24 -15.45 -25.47
CA VAL A 354 0.03 -16.03 -24.16
C VAL A 354 -0.52 -17.44 -24.19
N PRO A 355 0.29 -18.48 -23.91
CA PRO A 355 -0.21 -19.84 -23.90
C PRO A 355 -1.32 -19.99 -22.86
N GLU A 356 -2.42 -20.59 -23.28
CA GLU A 356 -3.51 -20.97 -22.39
C GLU A 356 -3.17 -22.30 -21.73
N LEU A 357 -3.38 -22.40 -20.43
CA LEU A 357 -3.26 -23.66 -19.72
C LEU A 357 -4.59 -24.41 -19.81
N ASP A 358 -4.55 -25.61 -20.37
CA ASP A 358 -5.71 -26.49 -20.53
C ASP A 358 -6.10 -27.18 -19.21
N TYR A 359 -6.37 -26.37 -18.17
CA TYR A 359 -6.89 -26.86 -16.90
C TYR A 359 -8.35 -26.47 -16.72
N GLU A 360 -9.08 -27.37 -16.10
CA GLU A 360 -10.41 -27.15 -15.55
C GLU A 360 -10.36 -27.21 -14.02
N LEU A 361 -11.12 -26.34 -13.36
CA LEU A 361 -11.29 -26.39 -11.91
C LEU A 361 -12.33 -27.46 -11.57
N ALA A 362 -11.86 -28.63 -11.17
CA ALA A 362 -12.72 -29.77 -10.84
C ALA A 362 -13.41 -29.60 -9.49
N ARG A 363 -12.72 -28.98 -8.54
CA ARG A 363 -13.21 -28.74 -7.20
C ARG A 363 -12.49 -27.56 -6.55
N LEU A 364 -13.24 -26.75 -5.80
CA LEU A 364 -12.73 -25.72 -4.91
C LEU A 364 -13.39 -25.88 -3.54
N VAL A 365 -12.62 -25.91 -2.46
CA VAL A 365 -13.16 -25.97 -1.10
C VAL A 365 -12.44 -24.98 -0.19
N PRO A 366 -13.17 -24.12 0.54
CA PRO A 366 -14.59 -23.81 0.38
C PRO A 366 -14.86 -22.94 -0.87
N GLU A 367 -16.07 -23.04 -1.44
CA GLU A 367 -16.52 -22.18 -2.54
C GLU A 367 -16.95 -20.77 -2.08
N THR A 368 -17.25 -20.64 -0.78
CA THR A 368 -17.59 -19.37 -0.13
C THR A 368 -16.65 -19.11 1.04
N CYS A 369 -16.02 -17.93 1.05
CA CYS A 369 -15.11 -17.47 2.10
C CYS A 369 -15.60 -16.18 2.75
N SER A 370 -15.11 -15.84 3.94
CA SER A 370 -15.27 -14.50 4.50
C SER A 370 -14.34 -13.49 3.83
N ARG A 371 -14.81 -12.25 3.73
CA ARG A 371 -13.99 -11.10 3.32
C ARG A 371 -12.79 -10.84 4.22
N VAL A 372 -12.76 -11.35 5.46
CA VAL A 372 -11.63 -11.15 6.38
C VAL A 372 -10.41 -12.00 6.00
N GLY A 373 -10.60 -13.08 5.25
CA GLY A 373 -9.50 -13.95 4.83
C GLY A 373 -8.87 -14.78 5.95
N GLY A 374 -7.79 -15.48 5.58
CA GLY A 374 -7.13 -16.50 6.38
C GLY A 374 -7.64 -17.92 6.13
N GLU A 375 -8.72 -18.09 5.37
CA GLU A 375 -9.22 -19.39 4.94
C GLU A 375 -8.20 -20.12 4.06
N ARG A 376 -8.03 -21.42 4.32
CA ARG A 376 -7.27 -22.33 3.44
C ARG A 376 -8.20 -22.82 2.33
N LEU A 377 -7.84 -22.51 1.09
CA LEU A 377 -8.48 -23.01 -0.12
C LEU A 377 -7.77 -24.31 -0.56
N GLU A 378 -8.55 -25.32 -0.91
CA GLU A 378 -8.10 -26.54 -1.59
C GLU A 378 -8.66 -26.56 -3.00
N LEU A 379 -7.79 -26.76 -3.99
CA LEU A 379 -8.14 -26.76 -5.41
C LEU A 379 -7.74 -28.09 -6.04
N GLU A 380 -8.62 -28.65 -6.86
CA GLU A 380 -8.35 -29.83 -7.68
C GLU A 380 -8.47 -29.47 -9.16
N LEU A 381 -7.40 -29.72 -9.92
CA LEU A 381 -7.32 -29.44 -11.35
C LEU A 381 -7.54 -30.71 -12.18
N ARG A 382 -8.30 -30.59 -13.28
CA ARG A 382 -8.44 -31.59 -14.35
C ARG A 382 -7.91 -31.02 -15.67
N GLY A 383 -7.72 -31.87 -16.67
CA GLY A 383 -7.02 -31.50 -17.89
C GLY A 383 -5.52 -31.34 -17.67
N GLY A 384 -4.82 -30.88 -18.72
CA GLY A 384 -3.43 -30.44 -18.69
C GLY A 384 -2.37 -31.47 -18.23
N PRO A 385 -1.08 -31.16 -18.44
CA PRO A 385 0.01 -31.88 -17.78
C PRO A 385 0.02 -31.56 -16.27
N PRO A 386 0.55 -32.43 -15.39
CA PRO A 386 0.80 -32.08 -13.99
C PRO A 386 1.69 -30.84 -13.87
N LEU A 387 1.37 -29.94 -12.93
CA LEU A 387 2.23 -28.80 -12.62
C LEU A 387 3.55 -29.29 -12.01
N SER A 388 4.67 -28.68 -12.44
CA SER A 388 6.00 -29.01 -11.93
C SER A 388 6.46 -28.11 -10.78
N ALA A 389 5.76 -26.99 -10.55
CA ALA A 389 6.04 -26.01 -9.50
C ALA A 389 4.74 -25.31 -9.07
N ALA A 390 4.71 -24.76 -7.85
CA ALA A 390 3.59 -23.98 -7.37
C ALA A 390 3.33 -22.78 -8.32
N PRO A 391 2.12 -22.64 -8.87
CA PRO A 391 1.76 -21.51 -9.71
C PRO A 391 1.47 -20.27 -8.86
N LEU A 392 1.36 -19.12 -9.50
CA LEU A 392 0.71 -17.96 -8.93
C LEU A 392 -0.80 -18.14 -9.04
N LEU A 393 -1.49 -18.04 -7.90
CA LEU A 393 -2.96 -18.01 -7.84
C LEU A 393 -3.42 -16.62 -7.43
N LEU A 394 -4.38 -16.04 -8.15
CA LEU A 394 -4.96 -14.73 -7.85
C LEU A 394 -6.47 -14.79 -7.70
N VAL A 395 -7.01 -14.06 -6.72
CA VAL A 395 -8.45 -13.84 -6.52
C VAL A 395 -8.70 -12.33 -6.45
N GLY A 396 -9.41 -11.79 -7.45
CA GLY A 396 -9.67 -10.34 -7.52
C GLY A 396 -8.38 -9.50 -7.51
N GLY A 397 -7.34 -9.97 -8.21
CA GLY A 397 -6.03 -9.33 -8.27
C GLY A 397 -5.11 -9.60 -7.08
N ALA A 398 -5.63 -10.13 -5.97
CA ALA A 398 -4.85 -10.44 -4.78
C ALA A 398 -4.16 -11.81 -4.92
N PRO A 399 -2.85 -11.91 -4.70
CA PRO A 399 -2.17 -13.21 -4.67
C PRO A 399 -2.63 -14.01 -3.45
N LEU A 400 -2.88 -15.29 -3.66
CA LEU A 400 -3.04 -16.23 -2.55
C LEU A 400 -1.66 -16.51 -1.92
N PHE A 401 -1.65 -16.73 -0.61
CA PHE A 401 -0.43 -17.02 0.15
C PHE A 401 -0.27 -18.52 0.38
N ASP A 402 0.91 -18.92 0.87
CA ASP A 402 1.18 -20.29 1.31
C ASP A 402 0.76 -21.35 0.27
N VAL A 403 1.08 -21.06 -1.00
CA VAL A 403 0.68 -21.92 -2.12
C VAL A 403 1.52 -23.20 -2.09
N GLU A 404 0.87 -24.31 -1.75
CA GLU A 404 1.45 -25.64 -1.70
C GLU A 404 0.92 -26.46 -2.87
N LEU A 405 1.81 -27.10 -3.64
CA LEU A 405 1.46 -28.02 -4.70
C LEU A 405 1.65 -29.46 -4.21
N ALA A 406 0.60 -30.29 -4.34
CA ALA A 406 0.69 -31.70 -4.01
C ALA A 406 1.60 -32.46 -4.99
N SER A 407 2.11 -33.62 -4.57
CA SER A 407 3.05 -34.44 -5.35
C SER A 407 2.50 -34.95 -6.69
N ASP A 408 1.18 -34.96 -6.86
CA ASP A 408 0.52 -35.32 -8.12
C ASP A 408 0.47 -34.16 -9.13
N GLY A 409 0.89 -32.96 -8.75
CA GLY A 409 0.88 -31.76 -9.59
C GLY A 409 -0.52 -31.27 -9.97
N ARG A 410 -1.58 -31.75 -9.29
CA ARG A 410 -3.00 -31.46 -9.63
C ARG A 410 -3.79 -30.89 -8.47
N ARG A 411 -3.34 -31.09 -7.23
CA ARG A 411 -3.96 -30.49 -6.04
C ARG A 411 -3.14 -29.35 -5.51
N LEU A 412 -3.79 -28.23 -5.21
CA LEU A 412 -3.17 -27.04 -4.64
C LEU A 412 -3.84 -26.70 -3.31
N ARG A 413 -3.05 -26.17 -2.39
CA ARG A 413 -3.56 -25.49 -1.20
C ARG A 413 -3.03 -24.07 -1.17
N ALA A 414 -3.84 -23.12 -0.73
CA ALA A 414 -3.40 -21.74 -0.59
C ALA A 414 -4.22 -21.02 0.49
N THR A 415 -3.78 -19.86 0.94
CA THR A 415 -4.48 -19.05 1.95
C THR A 415 -4.98 -17.75 1.33
N LEU A 416 -6.26 -17.46 1.53
CA LEU A 416 -6.93 -16.27 1.02
C LEU A 416 -6.56 -15.03 1.86
N PRO A 417 -6.09 -13.91 1.27
CA PRO A 417 -6.02 -12.62 1.96
C PRO A 417 -7.38 -12.08 2.40
N GLU A 418 -7.36 -11.05 3.25
CA GLU A 418 -8.48 -10.11 3.32
C GLU A 418 -8.81 -9.52 1.93
N GLN A 419 -10.08 -9.59 1.53
CA GLN A 419 -10.52 -9.18 0.20
C GLN A 419 -11.94 -8.64 0.24
N ARG A 420 -12.30 -7.73 -0.67
CA ARG A 420 -13.68 -7.23 -0.77
C ARG A 420 -14.67 -8.38 -1.01
N ALA A 421 -15.90 -8.22 -0.52
CA ALA A 421 -16.97 -9.17 -0.82
C ALA A 421 -17.38 -9.11 -2.31
N GLY A 422 -17.80 -10.25 -2.85
CA GLY A 422 -18.21 -10.39 -4.23
C GLY A 422 -17.91 -11.79 -4.79
N THR A 423 -18.24 -11.99 -6.05
CA THR A 423 -17.88 -13.19 -6.80
C THR A 423 -16.64 -12.90 -7.63
N TYR A 424 -15.65 -13.78 -7.55
CA TYR A 424 -14.34 -13.59 -8.13
C TYR A 424 -13.96 -14.72 -9.06
N ASP A 425 -13.26 -14.32 -10.13
CA ASP A 425 -12.53 -15.26 -10.96
C ASP A 425 -11.23 -15.65 -10.23
N LEU A 426 -10.82 -16.90 -10.42
CA LEU A 426 -9.53 -17.39 -9.98
C LEU A 426 -8.60 -17.47 -11.20
N LEU A 427 -7.48 -16.74 -11.15
CA LEU A 427 -6.44 -16.82 -12.17
C LEU A 427 -5.33 -17.77 -11.70
N LEU A 428 -4.99 -18.75 -12.52
CA LEU A 428 -3.79 -19.57 -12.37
C LEU A 428 -2.76 -19.14 -13.43
N GLN A 429 -1.58 -18.77 -12.97
CA GLN A 429 -0.48 -18.28 -13.80
C GLN A 429 0.82 -19.03 -13.48
N SER A 430 1.50 -19.50 -14.52
CA SER A 430 2.82 -20.12 -14.41
C SER A 430 3.73 -19.62 -15.53
N ALA A 431 5.00 -20.02 -15.53
CA ALA A 431 5.89 -19.70 -16.64
C ALA A 431 5.43 -20.31 -17.98
N ALA A 432 4.59 -21.35 -17.93
CA ALA A 432 4.09 -22.05 -19.11
C ALA A 432 2.84 -21.38 -19.72
N GLY A 433 2.05 -20.63 -18.95
CA GLY A 433 0.82 -20.02 -19.45
C GLY A 433 -0.09 -19.47 -18.35
N CYS A 434 -1.30 -19.07 -18.76
CA CYS A 434 -2.35 -18.60 -17.87
C CYS A 434 -3.66 -19.37 -18.13
N THR A 435 -4.47 -19.58 -17.09
CA THR A 435 -5.88 -19.96 -17.22
C THR A 435 -6.73 -19.23 -16.19
N ARG A 436 -8.00 -19.05 -16.50
CA ARG A 436 -8.96 -18.30 -15.68
C ARG A 436 -10.21 -19.13 -15.43
N PHE A 437 -10.51 -19.35 -14.17
CA PHE A 437 -11.73 -20.01 -13.73
C PHE A 437 -12.76 -18.93 -13.36
N ARG A 438 -13.81 -18.82 -14.18
CA ARG A 438 -14.84 -17.78 -14.02
C ARG A 438 -15.72 -18.05 -12.81
N ALA A 439 -16.03 -17.00 -12.04
CA ALA A 439 -16.89 -17.03 -10.86
C ALA A 439 -16.57 -18.17 -9.89
N ALA A 440 -15.28 -18.50 -9.77
CA ALA A 440 -14.83 -19.69 -9.04
C ALA A 440 -15.03 -19.56 -7.53
N LEU A 441 -14.92 -18.35 -6.97
CA LEU A 441 -14.98 -18.13 -5.54
C LEU A 441 -15.99 -17.02 -5.19
N SER A 442 -16.83 -17.28 -4.19
CA SER A 442 -17.67 -16.27 -3.56
C SER A 442 -17.03 -15.79 -2.25
N ILE A 443 -16.98 -14.48 -2.05
CA ILE A 443 -16.52 -13.86 -0.81
C ILE A 443 -17.73 -13.15 -0.20
N SER A 444 -18.19 -13.63 0.95
CA SER A 444 -19.33 -13.06 1.65
C SER A 444 -18.91 -11.83 2.46
N ALA A 445 -19.73 -10.78 2.41
CA ALA A 445 -19.65 -9.70 3.37
C ALA A 445 -20.27 -10.16 4.68
N GLU A 446 -19.72 -9.71 5.82
CA GLU A 446 -20.52 -9.78 7.03
C GLU A 446 -21.69 -8.81 6.92
N ARG A 447 -22.87 -9.27 7.34
CA ARG A 447 -24.10 -8.49 7.27
C ARG A 447 -24.81 -8.46 8.61
N LEU A 448 -25.45 -7.33 8.85
CA LEU A 448 -26.40 -7.14 9.93
C LEU A 448 -27.80 -7.20 9.34
N GLU A 449 -28.67 -7.97 9.96
CA GLU A 449 -30.09 -8.04 9.63
C GLU A 449 -30.91 -7.71 10.87
N LEU A 450 -31.87 -6.80 10.75
CA LEU A 450 -32.77 -6.47 11.85
C LEU A 450 -34.16 -7.00 11.55
N GLU A 451 -34.70 -7.77 12.48
CA GLU A 451 -36.08 -8.21 12.49
C GLU A 451 -36.84 -7.37 13.56
N PRO A 452 -37.68 -6.41 13.15
CA PRO A 452 -38.40 -5.56 14.09
C PRO A 452 -39.52 -6.32 14.80
N GLY A 453 -39.66 -6.11 16.11
CA GLY A 453 -40.68 -6.70 16.96
C GLY A 453 -40.82 -5.95 18.29
N PRO A 454 -41.55 -6.51 19.29
CA PRO A 454 -41.60 -5.96 20.65
C PRO A 454 -40.21 -5.80 21.27
N LEU A 455 -39.33 -6.77 20.98
CA LEU A 455 -37.89 -6.64 21.04
C LEU A 455 -37.35 -6.70 19.61
N TRP A 456 -36.42 -5.81 19.29
CA TRP A 456 -35.73 -5.86 18.02
C TRP A 456 -34.72 -7.00 18.06
N LYS A 457 -34.73 -7.85 17.03
CA LYS A 457 -33.79 -8.96 16.91
C LYS A 457 -32.76 -8.65 15.82
N LEU A 458 -31.52 -8.40 16.23
CA LEU A 458 -30.40 -8.18 15.32
C LEU A 458 -29.65 -9.48 15.10
N ARG A 459 -29.56 -9.92 13.85
CA ARG A 459 -28.74 -11.05 13.41
C ARG A 459 -27.44 -10.53 12.78
N PHE A 460 -26.33 -11.12 13.19
CA PHE A 460 -25.01 -10.88 12.64
C PHE A 460 -24.55 -12.14 11.91
N HIS A 461 -24.31 -12.03 10.61
CA HIS A 461 -23.84 -13.14 9.78
C HIS A 461 -22.34 -12.94 9.51
N ALA A 462 -21.51 -13.86 10.00
CA ALA A 462 -20.06 -13.86 9.84
C ALA A 462 -19.49 -15.28 10.03
N ARG A 463 -18.17 -15.43 10.20
CA ARG A 463 -17.60 -16.73 10.54
C ARG A 463 -17.88 -17.07 11.99
N ALA A 464 -17.96 -18.37 12.27
CA ALA A 464 -18.06 -18.86 13.64
C ALA A 464 -16.94 -18.27 14.51
N GLY A 465 -17.33 -17.69 15.65
CA GLY A 465 -16.43 -17.09 16.62
C GLY A 465 -16.12 -15.60 16.41
N ASP A 466 -16.39 -15.03 15.23
CA ASP A 466 -16.22 -13.60 14.97
C ASP A 466 -17.17 -12.77 15.86
N LEU A 467 -16.74 -11.56 16.23
CA LEU A 467 -17.47 -10.66 17.12
C LEU A 467 -17.91 -9.40 16.36
N ALA A 468 -19.16 -9.01 16.48
CA ALA A 468 -19.65 -7.69 16.05
C ALA A 468 -19.83 -6.80 17.29
N ILE A 469 -19.20 -5.63 17.29
CA ILE A 469 -19.47 -4.56 18.26
C ILE A 469 -20.40 -3.57 17.58
N VAL A 470 -21.71 -3.72 17.81
CA VAL A 470 -22.72 -2.92 17.14
C VAL A 470 -22.83 -1.55 17.82
N ARG A 471 -22.83 -0.51 17.00
CA ARG A 471 -23.11 0.87 17.40
C ARG A 471 -24.43 1.31 16.79
N VAL A 472 -25.20 2.07 17.57
CA VAL A 472 -26.47 2.66 17.17
C VAL A 472 -26.33 4.18 17.22
N ALA A 473 -26.71 4.87 16.16
CA ALA A 473 -26.69 6.32 16.09
C ALA A 473 -28.02 6.88 15.56
N THR A 474 -28.36 8.12 15.92
CA THR A 474 -29.52 8.82 15.32
C THR A 474 -29.15 9.55 14.04
N GLN A 475 -27.86 9.74 13.76
CA GLN A 475 -27.39 10.40 12.54
C GLN A 475 -26.34 9.57 11.82
N ARG A 476 -26.46 9.56 10.49
CA ARG A 476 -25.44 9.07 9.56
C ARG A 476 -24.66 10.27 9.03
N LEU A 477 -23.34 10.14 8.98
CA LEU A 477 -22.47 11.11 8.33
C LEU A 477 -22.79 11.18 6.83
N LEU A 478 -22.76 12.40 6.28
CA LEU A 478 -22.92 12.61 4.84
C LEU A 478 -21.78 11.94 4.05
N PHE A 479 -20.58 11.97 4.60
CA PHE A 479 -19.38 11.31 4.10
C PHE A 479 -18.79 10.42 5.19
N PRO A 480 -18.25 9.25 4.86
CA PRO A 480 -17.68 8.38 5.86
C PRO A 480 -16.41 8.99 6.45
N GLU A 481 -16.21 8.80 7.74
CA GLU A 481 -14.91 8.93 8.37
C GLU A 481 -14.15 7.62 8.14
N TRP A 482 -13.08 7.65 7.34
CA TRP A 482 -12.30 6.44 7.12
C TRP A 482 -11.31 6.22 8.26
N THR A 483 -11.24 4.97 8.70
CA THR A 483 -10.25 4.51 9.66
C THR A 483 -9.48 3.36 9.04
N GLU A 484 -8.47 2.84 9.75
CA GLU A 484 -7.79 1.59 9.35
C GLU A 484 -8.79 0.42 9.22
N ARG A 485 -9.92 0.50 9.90
CA ARG A 485 -11.04 -0.46 9.89
C ARG A 485 -12.01 -0.24 8.71
N GLY A 486 -11.75 0.73 7.84
CA GLY A 486 -12.61 1.08 6.71
C GLY A 486 -13.54 2.27 7.01
N ALA A 487 -14.64 2.38 6.27
CA ALA A 487 -15.55 3.53 6.33
C ALA A 487 -16.49 3.48 7.54
N GLN A 488 -16.30 4.38 8.52
CA GLN A 488 -17.25 4.65 9.58
C GLN A 488 -18.28 5.68 9.07
N TRP A 489 -19.56 5.36 9.20
CA TRP A 489 -20.65 6.21 8.72
C TRP A 489 -21.53 6.76 9.83
N LEU A 490 -21.39 6.28 11.06
CA LEU A 490 -22.17 6.79 12.18
C LEU A 490 -21.48 8.00 12.81
N ASP A 491 -22.24 9.05 13.11
CA ASP A 491 -21.72 10.22 13.83
C ASP A 491 -21.45 9.85 15.29
N PRO A 492 -20.18 9.85 15.74
CA PRO A 492 -19.81 9.42 17.09
C PRO A 492 -20.48 10.24 18.20
N ARG A 493 -20.95 11.47 17.92
CA ARG A 493 -21.64 12.34 18.89
C ARG A 493 -23.09 11.93 19.12
N THR A 494 -23.65 11.12 18.24
CA THR A 494 -25.03 10.64 18.30
C THR A 494 -25.12 9.15 18.61
N VAL A 495 -23.98 8.52 18.91
CA VAL A 495 -23.92 7.10 19.27
C VAL A 495 -24.51 6.92 20.67
N LEU A 496 -25.44 5.98 20.79
CA LEU A 496 -26.03 5.58 22.06
C LEU A 496 -24.97 4.88 22.92
N PRO A 497 -24.99 5.05 24.26
CA PRO A 497 -23.89 4.63 25.14
C PRO A 497 -23.67 3.10 25.20
N ASP A 498 -24.69 2.31 24.86
CA ASP A 498 -24.61 0.85 24.93
C ASP A 498 -23.94 0.26 23.68
N LEU A 499 -22.76 -0.33 23.88
CA LEU A 499 -22.15 -1.21 22.89
C LEU A 499 -22.78 -2.60 23.02
N LEU A 500 -23.22 -3.14 21.89
CA LEU A 500 -23.90 -4.42 21.85
C LEU A 500 -22.99 -5.47 21.21
N PRO A 501 -22.20 -6.24 21.98
CA PRO A 501 -21.37 -7.31 21.45
C PRO A 501 -22.25 -8.50 21.01
N ILE A 502 -22.07 -8.97 19.78
CA ILE A 502 -22.74 -10.14 19.23
C ILE A 502 -21.67 -11.09 18.70
N GLN A 503 -21.58 -12.30 19.23
CA GLN A 503 -20.67 -13.31 18.72
C GLN A 503 -21.40 -14.24 17.75
N ALA A 504 -20.82 -14.50 16.58
CA ALA A 504 -21.35 -15.46 15.64
C ALA A 504 -21.16 -16.89 16.18
N GLY A 505 -22.26 -17.65 16.26
CA GLY A 505 -22.26 -19.05 16.69
C GLY A 505 -21.62 -20.00 15.66
N PRO A 506 -21.64 -21.32 15.92
CA PRO A 506 -21.06 -22.34 15.01
C PRO A 506 -21.65 -22.34 13.59
N ASN A 507 -22.89 -21.87 13.43
CA ASN A 507 -23.55 -21.71 12.13
C ASN A 507 -23.23 -20.38 11.44
N GLY A 508 -22.33 -19.56 12.01
CA GLY A 508 -22.00 -18.23 11.50
C GLY A 508 -23.04 -17.15 11.81
N ILE A 509 -24.03 -17.44 12.66
CA ILE A 509 -25.09 -16.49 13.02
C ILE A 509 -24.96 -16.15 14.51
N GLY A 510 -24.84 -14.87 14.81
CA GLY A 510 -25.01 -14.33 16.16
C GLY A 510 -26.34 -13.59 16.25
N GLU A 511 -27.03 -13.68 17.38
CA GLU A 511 -28.31 -13.02 17.59
C GLU A 511 -28.27 -12.18 18.87
N LEU A 512 -28.93 -11.03 18.82
CA LEU A 512 -29.15 -10.17 19.98
C LEU A 512 -30.55 -9.61 19.95
N GLU A 513 -31.24 -9.72 21.07
CA GLU A 513 -32.50 -9.04 21.31
C GLU A 513 -32.26 -7.81 22.16
N PHE A 514 -32.80 -6.67 21.74
CA PHE A 514 -32.73 -5.42 22.50
C PHE A 514 -34.03 -4.64 22.34
N PRO A 515 -34.45 -3.87 23.35
CA PRO A 515 -35.65 -3.07 23.23
C PRO A 515 -35.47 -2.03 22.11
N PRO A 516 -36.54 -1.69 21.36
CA PRO A 516 -36.50 -0.52 20.49
C PRO A 516 -36.11 0.71 21.33
N PRO A 517 -35.36 1.68 20.78
CA PRO A 517 -34.99 2.89 21.51
C PRO A 517 -36.23 3.55 22.10
N ALA A 518 -36.31 3.69 23.43
CA ALA A 518 -37.45 4.26 24.12
C ALA A 518 -37.61 5.73 23.71
N GLU A 519 -38.79 6.12 23.22
CA GLU A 519 -39.21 7.53 23.04
C GLU A 519 -38.18 8.48 22.40
N ALA A 520 -37.34 8.01 21.47
CA ALA A 520 -36.59 8.94 20.64
C ALA A 520 -37.59 9.74 19.77
N ALA A 521 -37.55 11.07 19.87
CA ALA A 521 -38.31 11.99 19.03
C ALA A 521 -37.94 11.86 17.53
N GLU A 522 -36.80 11.23 17.24
CA GLU A 522 -36.25 10.98 15.92
C GLU A 522 -36.83 9.67 15.33
N PRO A 523 -37.40 9.69 14.11
CA PRO A 523 -38.06 8.53 13.50
C PRO A 523 -37.09 7.47 12.93
N GLN A 524 -35.78 7.72 12.95
CA GLN A 524 -34.78 6.97 12.20
C GLN A 524 -33.53 6.69 13.05
N HIS A 525 -33.06 5.45 13.01
CA HIS A 525 -31.78 5.04 13.61
C HIS A 525 -30.89 4.38 12.56
N PHE A 526 -29.59 4.42 12.80
CA PHE A 526 -28.58 3.81 11.95
C PHE A 526 -27.73 2.88 12.79
N LEU A 527 -27.53 1.66 12.31
CA LEU A 527 -26.67 0.67 12.95
C LEU A 527 -25.45 0.42 12.09
N GLN A 528 -24.30 0.29 12.72
CA GLN A 528 -23.06 -0.13 12.08
C GLN A 528 -22.26 -0.92 13.11
N ALA A 529 -21.71 -2.05 12.70
CA ALA A 529 -20.89 -2.86 13.58
C ALA A 529 -19.42 -2.73 13.21
N GLU A 530 -18.58 -2.68 14.24
CA GLU A 530 -17.18 -3.05 14.10
C GLU A 530 -17.08 -4.57 14.20
N ILE A 531 -16.78 -5.21 13.08
CA ILE A 531 -16.55 -6.64 12.98
C ILE A 531 -15.12 -6.92 13.40
N VAL A 532 -14.95 -7.56 14.54
CA VAL A 532 -13.69 -8.02 15.10
C VAL A 532 -13.54 -9.50 14.79
N ALA A 533 -12.71 -9.79 13.80
CA ALA A 533 -12.41 -11.15 13.43
C ALA A 533 -11.53 -11.83 14.45
N ARG A 534 -11.83 -13.09 14.77
CA ARG A 534 -11.10 -13.84 15.80
C ARG A 534 -10.50 -15.14 15.28
N ALA A 535 -9.32 -15.49 15.78
CA ALA A 535 -8.75 -16.80 15.53
C ALA A 535 -9.42 -17.86 16.45
N PRO A 536 -9.22 -19.16 16.19
CA PRO A 536 -9.75 -20.22 17.05
C PRO A 536 -9.30 -20.12 18.52
N ASP A 537 -8.14 -19.52 18.79
CA ASP A 537 -7.62 -19.26 20.14
C ASP A 537 -8.19 -17.98 20.79
N GLY A 538 -9.08 -17.26 20.09
CA GLY A 538 -9.74 -16.05 20.55
C GLY A 538 -8.97 -14.74 20.31
N SER A 539 -7.74 -14.80 19.77
CA SER A 539 -6.96 -13.61 19.41
C SER A 539 -7.64 -12.77 18.32
N ILE A 540 -7.49 -11.45 18.40
CA ILE A 540 -8.04 -10.52 17.40
C ILE A 540 -7.14 -10.55 16.17
N LEU A 541 -7.74 -10.83 15.02
CA LEU A 541 -7.06 -10.90 13.74
C LEU A 541 -7.08 -9.56 13.00
N SER A 542 -8.26 -8.97 12.92
CA SER A 542 -8.49 -7.69 12.28
C SER A 542 -9.82 -7.12 12.77
N SER A 543 -10.04 -5.84 12.50
CA SER A 543 -11.32 -5.17 12.78
C SER A 543 -11.75 -4.35 11.57
N ARG A 544 -13.03 -4.42 11.22
CA ARG A 544 -13.59 -3.70 10.06
C ARG A 544 -14.99 -3.18 10.33
N TRP A 545 -15.34 -2.07 9.71
CA TRP A 545 -16.72 -1.58 9.72
C TRP A 545 -17.62 -2.40 8.79
N SER A 546 -18.84 -2.70 9.24
CA SER A 546 -19.91 -3.24 8.41
C SER A 546 -20.53 -2.14 7.53
N THR A 547 -21.41 -2.55 6.62
CA THR A 547 -22.35 -1.60 6.01
C THR A 547 -23.29 -1.03 7.06
N VAL A 548 -23.81 0.17 6.80
CA VAL A 548 -24.85 0.78 7.64
C VAL A 548 -26.19 0.09 7.39
N LEU A 549 -26.87 -0.27 8.45
CA LEU A 549 -28.26 -0.69 8.43
C LEU A 549 -29.14 0.47 8.88
N GLU A 550 -30.02 0.94 8.00
CA GLU A 550 -31.00 1.96 8.33
C GLU A 550 -32.24 1.32 8.94
N VAL A 551 -32.70 1.87 10.06
CA VAL A 551 -33.83 1.34 10.81
C VAL A 551 -34.86 2.42 10.98
N ARG A 552 -36.05 2.15 10.43
CA ARG A 552 -37.23 3.00 10.58
C ARG A 552 -38.21 2.31 11.50
N ARG A 553 -38.83 3.06 12.41
CA ARG A 553 -39.98 2.53 13.14
C ARG A 553 -41.08 2.18 12.13
N PRO A 554 -41.76 1.02 12.27
CA PRO A 554 -42.95 0.76 11.49
C PRO A 554 -43.94 1.89 11.75
N THR A 555 -44.43 2.55 10.70
CA THR A 555 -45.52 3.51 10.84
C THR A 555 -46.73 2.76 11.41
N PRO A 556 -47.34 3.19 12.52
CA PRO A 556 -48.57 2.57 13.00
C PRO A 556 -49.59 2.61 11.86
N ARG A 557 -50.09 1.43 11.47
CA ARG A 557 -51.09 1.27 10.42
C ARG A 557 -52.47 1.63 10.92
#